data_AF-A0A4C1WBK0-F1
#
_entry.id   AF-A0A4C1WBK0-F1
#
_cell.length_a   1.000
_cell.length_b   1.000
_cell.length_c   1.000
_cell.angle_alpha   90.00
_cell.angle_beta   90.00
_cell.angle_gamma   90.00
#
_symmetry.space_group_name_H-M   'P 1'
#
loop_
_entity.id
_entity.type
_entity.pdbx_description
1 polymer ?
#
loop_
_entity_poly.entity_id
_entity_poly.type
_entity_poly.pdbx_seq_one_letter_code
_entity_poly.pdbx_strand_id
1 'polypeptide(L)'
;MTAPNRHMHDALNHELQREQQYDIEALAETVRTNVPQLNQQQRIAYDTLIEAVNSGSGGIYFLDAPGGTGKTFLISLLLARIRSRNDVALALSSSGIAATLLEGGRTAHSALKLPLNM
;
A
#
# COMPACT_ATOMS: atom_id res chain seq x y z
N MET A 1 -13.40 -20.39 21.04
CA MET A 1 -13.84 -19.04 20.64
C MET A 1 -14.07 -19.07 19.15
N THR A 2 -15.32 -19.03 18.70
CA THR A 2 -15.68 -19.00 17.28
C THR A 2 -15.29 -17.64 16.70
N ALA A 3 -14.48 -17.64 15.65
CA ALA A 3 -14.14 -16.41 14.93
C ALA A 3 -15.44 -15.77 14.40
N PRO A 4 -15.62 -14.44 14.52
CA PRO A 4 -16.83 -13.79 14.05
C PRO A 4 -16.97 -13.98 12.54
N ASN A 5 -18.08 -14.58 12.13
CA ASN A 5 -18.45 -14.80 10.75
C ASN A 5 -18.94 -13.47 10.14
N ARG A 6 -18.01 -12.58 9.79
CA ARG A 6 -18.29 -11.45 8.89
C ARG A 6 -18.00 -11.91 7.48
N HIS A 7 -18.95 -11.77 6.57
CA HIS A 7 -18.71 -12.09 5.16
C HIS A 7 -17.46 -11.32 4.69
N MET A 8 -16.55 -11.97 3.97
CA MET A 8 -15.29 -11.35 3.50
C MET A 8 -15.51 -9.99 2.80
N HIS A 9 -16.66 -9.82 2.15
CA HIS A 9 -17.10 -8.57 1.54
C HIS A 9 -17.17 -7.41 2.55
N ASP A 10 -17.70 -7.63 3.76
CA ASP A 10 -17.82 -6.59 4.78
C ASP A 10 -16.46 -6.13 5.28
N ALA A 11 -15.50 -7.05 5.36
CA ALA A 11 -14.15 -6.74 5.81
C ALA A 11 -13.37 -5.93 4.79
N LEU A 12 -13.46 -6.31 3.51
CA LEU A 12 -12.84 -5.55 2.43
C LEU A 12 -13.51 -4.16 2.30
N ASN A 13 -14.84 -4.09 2.39
CA ASN A 13 -15.57 -2.81 2.37
C ASN A 13 -15.13 -1.88 3.48
N HIS A 14 -14.93 -2.40 4.70
CA HIS A 14 -14.40 -1.61 5.81
C HIS A 14 -12.99 -1.08 5.51
N GLU A 15 -12.14 -1.85 4.83
CA GLU A 15 -10.82 -1.39 4.47
C GLU A 15 -10.87 -0.33 3.37
N LEU A 16 -11.74 -0.51 2.36
CA LEU A 16 -11.98 0.51 1.33
C LEU A 16 -12.49 1.84 1.91
N GLN A 17 -13.37 1.79 2.90
CA GLN A 17 -13.86 2.99 3.59
C GLN A 17 -12.75 3.76 4.32
N ARG A 18 -11.75 3.06 4.85
CA ARG A 18 -10.61 3.71 5.51
C ARG A 18 -9.73 4.47 4.54
N GLU A 19 -9.61 3.98 3.31
CA GLU A 19 -8.80 4.64 2.28
C GLU A 19 -9.33 6.05 1.93
N GLN A 20 -10.58 6.36 2.26
CA GLN A 20 -11.17 7.69 2.10
C GLN A 20 -10.89 8.66 3.26
N GLN A 21 -10.17 8.22 4.30
CA GLN A 21 -9.94 8.99 5.53
C GLN A 21 -8.56 9.65 5.59
N TYR A 22 -7.72 9.45 4.57
CA TYR A 22 -6.39 10.03 4.53
C TYR A 22 -6.41 11.53 4.25
N ASP A 23 -5.45 12.25 4.84
CA ASP A 23 -5.18 13.65 4.52
C ASP A 23 -4.46 13.73 3.17
N ILE A 24 -5.23 14.02 2.12
CA ILE A 24 -4.73 14.07 0.74
C ILE A 24 -3.67 15.16 0.54
N GLU A 25 -3.73 16.26 1.30
CA GLU A 25 -2.79 17.38 1.18
C GLU A 25 -1.44 17.00 1.80
N ALA A 26 -1.47 16.41 3.00
CA ALA A 26 -0.27 15.91 3.66
C ALA A 26 0.42 14.81 2.82
N LEU A 27 -0.36 13.93 2.18
CA LEU A 27 0.16 12.92 1.27
C LEU A 27 0.75 13.53 0.00
N ALA A 28 0.08 14.52 -0.61
CA ALA A 28 0.59 15.21 -1.79
C ALA A 28 1.92 15.93 -1.49
N GLU A 29 2.04 16.53 -0.31
CA GLU A 29 3.27 17.16 0.16
C GLU A 29 4.39 16.14 0.39
N THR A 30 4.05 14.99 1.00
CA THR A 30 4.97 13.86 1.15
C THR A 30 5.51 13.41 -0.21
N VAL A 31 4.65 13.27 -1.21
CA VAL A 31 5.03 12.92 -2.58
C VAL A 31 5.95 13.98 -3.18
N ARG A 32 5.57 15.26 -3.09
CA ARG A 32 6.32 16.39 -3.66
C ARG A 32 7.74 16.45 -3.10
N THR A 33 7.91 16.18 -1.81
CA THR A 33 9.20 16.25 -1.13
C THR A 33 10.06 15.00 -1.34
N ASN A 34 9.45 13.81 -1.51
CA ASN A 34 10.20 12.55 -1.54
C ASN A 34 10.47 12.00 -2.94
N VAL A 35 9.63 12.29 -3.95
CA VAL A 35 9.88 11.86 -5.34
C VAL A 35 11.22 12.37 -5.89
N PRO A 36 11.66 13.62 -5.64
CA PRO A 36 12.97 14.09 -6.07
C PRO A 36 14.16 13.37 -5.42
N GLN A 37 13.94 12.68 -4.29
CA GLN A 37 14.99 11.97 -3.55
C GLN A 37 15.19 10.52 -4.04
N LEU A 38 14.36 10.05 -4.97
CA LEU A 38 14.52 8.71 -5.55
C LEU A 38 15.82 8.61 -6.33
N ASN A 39 16.57 7.54 -6.07
CA ASN A 39 17.67 7.19 -6.96
C ASN A 39 17.13 6.69 -8.32
N GLN A 40 18.01 6.56 -9.31
CA GLN A 40 17.63 6.22 -10.68
C GLN A 40 16.79 4.93 -10.77
N GLN A 41 17.17 3.87 -10.04
CA GLN A 41 16.46 2.59 -10.10
C GLN A 41 15.09 2.65 -9.43
N GLN A 42 15.00 3.32 -8.28
CA GLN A 42 13.73 3.57 -7.60
C GLN A 42 12.81 4.45 -8.45
N ARG A 43 13.36 5.45 -9.16
CA ARG A 43 12.60 6.32 -10.05
C ARG A 43 12.00 5.55 -11.22
N ILE A 44 12.78 4.66 -11.84
CA ILE A 44 12.28 3.78 -12.91
C ILE A 44 11.11 2.92 -12.42
N ALA A 45 11.26 2.28 -11.25
CA ALA A 45 10.19 1.47 -10.67
C ALA A 45 8.95 2.30 -10.32
N TYR A 46 9.14 3.47 -9.70
CA TYR A 46 8.06 4.39 -9.36
C TYR A 46 7.29 4.83 -10.60
N ASP A 47 7.97 5.35 -11.62
CA ASP A 47 7.33 5.86 -12.84
C ASP A 47 6.58 4.73 -13.56
N THR A 48 7.17 3.53 -13.65
CA THR A 48 6.53 2.36 -14.27
C THR A 48 5.22 1.98 -13.56
N LEU A 49 5.23 1.92 -12.23
CA LEU A 49 4.06 1.52 -11.46
C LEU A 49 2.96 2.60 -11.47
N ILE A 50 3.34 3.87 -11.36
CA ILE A 50 2.38 4.97 -11.45
C ILE A 50 1.74 5.04 -12.84
N GLU A 51 2.49 4.78 -13.90
CA GLU A 51 1.94 4.71 -15.26
C GLU A 51 0.96 3.55 -15.43
N ALA A 52 1.28 2.36 -14.90
CA ALA A 52 0.39 1.21 -14.92
C ALA A 52 -0.94 1.49 -14.17
N VAL A 53 -0.87 2.21 -13.06
CA VAL A 53 -2.06 2.67 -12.32
C VAL A 53 -2.85 3.70 -13.14
N ASN A 54 -2.19 4.74 -13.68
CA ASN A 54 -2.85 5.81 -14.43
C ASN A 54 -3.54 5.30 -15.69
N SER A 55 -2.91 4.36 -16.40
CA SER A 55 -3.43 3.79 -17.64
C SER A 55 -4.49 2.71 -17.40
N GLY A 56 -4.70 2.29 -16.15
CA GLY A 56 -5.59 1.19 -15.81
C GLY A 56 -5.17 -0.15 -16.43
N SER A 57 -3.91 -0.29 -16.87
CA SER A 57 -3.40 -1.52 -17.48
C SER A 57 -3.42 -2.70 -16.50
N GLY A 58 -3.44 -2.40 -15.19
CA GLY A 58 -3.31 -3.39 -14.12
C GLY A 58 -1.97 -4.10 -14.16
N GLY A 59 -1.88 -5.23 -13.45
CA GLY A 59 -0.71 -6.10 -13.46
C GLY A 59 -0.28 -6.56 -12.07
N ILE A 60 0.65 -7.51 -12.05
CA ILE A 60 1.32 -7.98 -10.83
C ILE A 60 2.81 -7.68 -10.99
N TYR A 61 3.35 -6.92 -10.04
CA TYR A 61 4.74 -6.47 -10.06
C TYR A 61 5.45 -6.94 -8.81
N PHE A 62 6.68 -7.41 -8.97
CA PHE A 62 7.56 -7.82 -7.87
C PHE A 62 8.73 -6.86 -7.79
N LEU A 63 8.87 -6.18 -6.65
CA LEU A 63 10.03 -5.37 -6.34
C LEU A 63 11.04 -6.20 -5.57
N ASP A 64 11.96 -6.84 -6.30
CA ASP A 64 13.08 -7.55 -5.70
C ASP A 64 14.30 -6.63 -5.59
N ALA A 65 14.83 -6.52 -4.38
CA ALA A 65 16.04 -5.75 -4.14
C ALA A 65 16.73 -6.21 -2.84
N PRO A 66 18.06 -6.07 -2.72
CA PRO A 66 18.77 -6.35 -1.48
C PRO A 66 18.26 -5.58 -0.26
N GLY A 67 18.65 -6.02 0.94
CA GLY A 67 18.43 -5.25 2.17
C GLY A 67 19.04 -3.84 2.08
N GLY A 68 18.41 -2.84 2.70
CA GLY A 68 18.92 -1.47 2.74
C GLY A 68 18.70 -0.62 1.48
N THR A 69 18.06 -1.14 0.44
CA THR A 69 17.82 -0.44 -0.84
C THR A 69 16.60 0.49 -0.86
N GLY A 70 15.94 0.68 0.28
CA GLY A 70 14.78 1.58 0.38
C GLY A 70 13.48 1.03 -0.24
N LYS A 71 13.30 -0.30 -0.35
CA LYS A 71 12.04 -0.90 -0.84
C LYS A 71 10.82 -0.37 -0.09
N THR A 72 10.87 -0.35 1.24
CA THR A 72 9.79 0.17 2.08
C THR A 72 9.50 1.63 1.77
N PHE A 73 10.53 2.45 1.61
CA PHE A 73 10.37 3.86 1.24
C PHE A 73 9.65 4.01 -0.11
N LEU A 74 10.05 3.24 -1.12
CA LEU A 74 9.41 3.26 -2.43
C LEU A 74 7.94 2.80 -2.37
N ILE A 75 7.64 1.72 -1.61
CA ILE A 75 6.26 1.24 -1.42
C ILE A 75 5.41 2.30 -0.71
N SER A 76 5.92 2.92 0.36
CA SER A 76 5.22 4.01 1.06
C SER A 76 4.95 5.20 0.14
N LEU A 77 5.89 5.55 -0.74
CA LEU A 77 5.73 6.65 -1.68
C LEU A 77 4.68 6.36 -2.77
N LEU A 78 4.59 5.11 -3.23
CA LEU A 78 3.54 4.65 -4.14
C LEU A 78 2.16 4.74 -3.50
N LEU A 79 2.02 4.27 -2.25
CA LEU A 79 0.79 4.38 -1.48
C LEU A 79 0.37 5.85 -1.34
N ALA A 80 1.28 6.72 -0.93
CA ALA A 80 1.02 8.15 -0.79
C ALA A 80 0.62 8.81 -2.12
N ARG A 81 1.28 8.43 -3.23
CA ARG A 81 0.94 8.96 -4.56
C ARG A 81 -0.46 8.59 -5.01
N ILE A 82 -0.90 7.37 -4.75
CA ILE A 82 -2.24 6.92 -5.15
C ILE A 82 -3.28 7.56 -4.23
N ARG A 83 -3.08 7.48 -2.91
CA ARG A 83 -4.01 8.05 -1.92
C ARG A 83 -4.15 9.57 -1.98
N SER A 84 -3.08 10.31 -2.30
CA SER A 84 -3.16 11.77 -2.49
C SER A 84 -4.08 12.20 -3.64
N ARG A 85 -4.41 11.28 -4.57
CA ARG A 85 -5.37 11.52 -5.66
C ARG A 85 -6.79 11.10 -5.28
N ASN A 86 -7.01 10.74 -4.02
CA ASN A 86 -8.26 10.17 -3.51
C ASN A 86 -8.59 8.79 -4.14
N ASP A 87 -7.58 8.10 -4.69
CA ASP A 87 -7.68 6.73 -5.17
C ASP A 87 -7.37 5.74 -4.04
N VAL A 88 -7.86 4.51 -4.16
CA VAL A 88 -7.73 3.45 -3.14
C VAL A 88 -6.39 2.71 -3.31
N ALA A 89 -5.59 2.60 -2.23
CA ALA A 89 -4.38 1.79 -2.23
C ALA A 89 -4.18 0.99 -0.93
N LEU A 90 -4.47 -0.30 -0.95
CA LEU A 90 -4.40 -1.16 0.23
C LEU A 90 -2.97 -1.61 0.57
N ALA A 91 -2.52 -1.32 1.79
CA ALA A 91 -1.21 -1.72 2.30
C ALA A 91 -1.28 -3.03 3.11
N LEU A 92 -1.00 -4.16 2.45
CA LEU A 92 -1.04 -5.49 3.07
C LEU A 92 0.36 -6.06 3.31
N SER A 93 0.56 -6.69 4.46
CA SER A 93 1.81 -7.37 4.82
C SER A 93 1.57 -8.77 5.41
N SER A 94 2.57 -9.65 5.34
CA SER A 94 2.48 -10.96 6.00
C SER A 94 2.71 -10.86 7.51
N SER A 95 3.54 -9.91 7.96
CA SER A 95 3.94 -9.73 9.36
C SER A 95 3.42 -8.41 9.94
N GLY A 96 3.09 -8.41 11.23
CA GLY A 96 2.68 -7.21 11.95
C GLY A 96 3.75 -6.12 11.95
N ILE A 97 5.03 -6.49 12.10
CA ILE A 97 6.14 -5.53 12.10
C ILE A 97 6.25 -4.83 10.75
N ALA A 98 6.16 -5.59 9.66
CA ALA A 98 6.21 -5.02 8.32
C ALA A 98 4.96 -4.16 8.02
N ALA A 99 3.78 -4.54 8.53
CA ALA A 99 2.58 -3.70 8.45
C ALA A 99 2.78 -2.35 9.14
N THR A 100 3.46 -2.28 10.30
CA THR A 100 3.68 -1.00 11.00
C THR A 100 4.59 -0.02 10.26
N LEU A 101 5.33 -0.48 9.24
CA LEU A 101 6.21 0.39 8.44
C LEU A 101 5.45 1.12 7.31
N LEU A 102 4.21 0.74 7.06
CA LEU A 102 3.37 1.32 6.01
C LEU A 102 2.20 2.05 6.64
N GLU A 103 1.88 3.23 6.14
CA GLU A 103 0.72 3.97 6.62
C GLU A 103 -0.57 3.20 6.32
N GLY A 104 -1.38 2.96 7.35
CA GLY A 104 -2.55 2.07 7.26
C GLY A 104 -2.21 0.60 7.02
N GLY A 105 -0.94 0.19 7.16
CA GLY A 105 -0.54 -1.18 6.94
C GLY A 105 -1.28 -2.16 7.86
N ARG A 106 -1.71 -3.28 7.28
CA ARG A 106 -2.38 -4.38 7.97
C ARG A 106 -1.76 -5.71 7.60
N THR A 107 -1.85 -6.68 8.50
CA THR A 107 -1.55 -8.05 8.08
C THR A 107 -2.62 -8.54 7.12
N ALA A 108 -2.24 -9.30 6.10
CA ALA A 108 -3.18 -9.89 5.14
C ALA A 108 -4.28 -10.68 5.87
N HIS A 109 -3.91 -11.41 6.93
CA HIS A 109 -4.86 -12.09 7.82
C HIS A 109 -5.90 -11.13 8.43
N SER A 110 -5.47 -9.98 8.95
CA SER A 110 -6.37 -9.04 9.61
C SER A 110 -7.27 -8.27 8.64
N ALA A 111 -6.74 -7.89 7.48
CA ALA A 111 -7.44 -7.11 6.46
C ALA A 111 -8.43 -7.97 5.66
N LEU A 112 -7.98 -9.15 5.20
CA LEU A 112 -8.78 -10.06 4.39
C LEU A 112 -9.60 -11.06 5.21
N LYS A 113 -9.49 -11.00 6.55
CA LYS A 113 -10.13 -11.94 7.50
C LYS A 113 -9.84 -13.41 7.20
N LEU A 114 -8.59 -13.70 6.82
CA LEU A 114 -8.17 -15.07 6.57
C LEU A 114 -8.18 -15.84 7.89
N PRO A 115 -8.74 -17.07 7.92
CA PRO A 115 -8.72 -17.89 9.12
C PRO A 115 -7.27 -18.23 9.50
N LEU A 116 -6.97 -18.18 10.81
CA LEU A 116 -5.65 -18.52 11.35
C LEU A 116 -5.49 -20.03 11.59
N ASN A 117 -6.18 -20.86 10.80
CA ASN A 117 -6.14 -22.30 10.97
C ASN A 117 -4.74 -22.80 10.58
N MET A 118 -4.00 -23.30 11.57
CA MET A 118 -2.84 -24.18 11.38
C MET A 118 -3.27 -25.63 11.54
#